data_AF-A0A2D7XS40-F1
#
_entry.id   AF-A0A2D7XS40-F1
#
_cell.length_a   1.000
_cell.length_b   1.000
_cell.length_c   1.000
_cell.angle_alpha   90.00
_cell.angle_beta   90.00
_cell.angle_gamma   90.00
#
_symmetry.space_group_name_H-M   'P 1'
#
loop_
_entity.id
_entity.type
_entity.pdbx_description
1 polymer ?
#
loop_
_entity_poly.entity_id
_entity_poly.type
_entity_poly.pdbx_seq_one_letter_code
_entity_poly.pdbx_strand_id
1 'polypeptide(L)' 'MSESKDWSPSYTAWKLMETILDSKDIKPSDLGKELLLDLFSDCVNAVSGEYVSDIEDLDDEIEDDDFDEDDEDDD' A
#
# COMPACT_ATOMS: atom_id res chain seq x y z
N MET A 1 -13.21 18.34 -6.39
CA MET A 1 -13.32 17.00 -5.79
C MET A 1 -12.04 16.25 -6.14
N SER A 2 -10.99 16.43 -5.34
CA SER A 2 -9.85 15.52 -5.40
C SER A 2 -10.21 14.37 -4.48
N GLU A 3 -10.74 13.29 -5.04
CA GLU A 3 -10.86 12.03 -4.32
C GLU A 3 -9.44 11.48 -4.15
N SER A 4 -8.73 11.95 -3.13
CA SER A 4 -7.64 11.18 -2.56
C SER A 4 -8.28 9.89 -2.06
N LYS A 5 -8.27 8.84 -2.89
CA LYS A 5 -8.62 7.51 -2.39
C LYS A 5 -7.56 7.19 -1.35
N ASP A 6 -7.93 7.12 -0.09
CA ASP A 6 -7.11 6.50 0.93
C ASP A 6 -7.06 5.00 0.62
N TRP A 7 -6.05 4.56 -0.13
CA TRP A 7 -5.83 3.14 -0.36
C TRP A 7 -5.24 2.56 0.91
N SER A 8 -6.02 1.75 1.62
CA SER A 8 -5.46 1.00 2.74
C SER A 8 -4.35 0.07 2.23
N PRO A 9 -3.26 -0.15 3.00
CA PRO A 9 -2.19 -1.07 2.60
C PRO A 9 -2.71 -2.47 2.24
N SER A 10 -3.74 -2.93 2.95
CA SER A 10 -4.45 -4.18 2.66
C SER A 10 -5.16 -4.20 1.31
N TYR A 11 -5.75 -3.08 0.89
CA TYR A 11 -6.43 -2.95 -0.39
C TYR A 11 -5.44 -2.88 -1.55
N THR A 12 -4.35 -2.13 -1.39
CA THR A 12 -3.26 -2.07 -2.37
C THR A 12 -2.58 -3.42 -2.54
N ALA A 13 -2.31 -4.14 -1.44
CA ALA A 13 -1.76 -5.49 -1.48
C ALA A 13 -2.70 -6.49 -2.19
N TRP A 14 -4.00 -6.38 -1.94
CA TRP A 14 -4.99 -7.20 -2.64
C TRP A 14 -4.98 -6.96 -4.15
N LYS A 15 -4.88 -5.70 -4.58
CA LYS A 15 -4.81 -5.31 -6.00
C LYS A 15 -3.51 -5.76 -6.67
N LEU A 16 -2.40 -5.72 -5.95
CA LEU A 16 -1.13 -6.27 -6.40
C LEU A 16 -1.23 -7.79 -6.61
N MET A 17 -1.82 -8.50 -5.65
CA MET A 17 -2.07 -9.94 -5.76
C MET A 17 -2.93 -10.28 -6.99
N GLU A 18 -4.04 -9.56 -7.22
CA GLU A 18 -4.89 -9.76 -8.40
C GLU A 18 -4.10 -9.58 -9.70
N THR A 19 -3.24 -8.56 -9.77
CA THR A 19 -2.41 -8.26 -10.95
C THR A 19 -1.40 -9.38 -11.21
N ILE A 20 -0.77 -9.92 -10.15
CA ILE A 20 0.19 -11.03 -10.27
C ILE A 20 -0.51 -12.29 -10.78
N LEU A 21 -1.69 -12.60 -10.25
CA LEU A 21 -2.46 -13.79 -10.65
C LEU A 21 -2.93 -13.69 -12.11
N ASP A 22 -3.43 -12.52 -12.52
CA ASP A 22 -3.87 -12.25 -13.89
C ASP A 22 -2.70 -12.35 -14.89
N SER A 23 -1.52 -11.81 -14.53
CA SER A 23 -0.31 -11.89 -15.37
C SER A 23 0.17 -13.33 -15.65
N LYS A 24 -0.20 -14.27 -14.77
CA LYS A 24 0.16 -15.68 -14.88
C LYS A 24 -0.99 -16.55 -15.41
N ASP A 25 -2.15 -15.96 -15.73
CA ASP A 25 -3.39 -16.66 -16.07
C ASP A 25 -3.78 -17.72 -15.02
N ILE A 26 -3.53 -17.41 -13.74
CA ILE A 26 -3.84 -18.31 -12.62
C ILE A 26 -5.07 -17.80 -11.88
N LYS A 27 -6.07 -18.65 -11.67
CA LYS A 27 -7.21 -18.29 -10.82
C LYS A 27 -6.86 -18.51 -9.35
N PRO A 28 -7.37 -17.67 -8.43
CA PRO A 28 -7.16 -17.89 -7.00
C PRO A 28 -7.59 -19.29 -6.53
N SER A 29 -8.65 -19.86 -7.13
CA SER A 29 -9.14 -21.21 -6.85
C SER A 29 -8.10 -22.31 -7.09
N ASP A 30 -7.11 -22.05 -7.94
CA ASP A 30 -6.17 -23.06 -8.44
C ASP A 30 -4.92 -23.16 -7.55
N LEU A 31 -4.60 -22.12 -6.77
CA LEU A 31 -3.47 -22.14 -5.80
C LEU A 31 -3.81 -22.84 -4.49
N GLY A 32 -5.07 -22.80 -4.06
CA GLY A 32 -5.45 -23.22 -2.72
C GLY A 32 -5.17 -22.15 -1.65
N LYS A 33 -5.82 -22.31 -0.48
CA LYS A 33 -5.93 -21.26 0.54
C LYS A 33 -4.59 -20.82 1.13
N GLU A 34 -3.70 -21.77 1.41
CA GLU A 34 -2.41 -21.47 2.08
C GLU A 34 -1.50 -20.63 1.17
N LEU A 35 -1.29 -21.07 -0.07
CA LEU A 35 -0.48 -20.34 -1.05
C LEU A 35 -1.05 -18.95 -1.39
N LEU A 36 -2.37 -18.78 -1.36
CA LEU A 36 -3.00 -17.47 -1.51
C LEU A 36 -2.70 -16.53 -0.34
N LEU A 37 -2.71 -17.05 0.89
CA LEU A 37 -2.41 -16.26 2.08
C LEU A 37 -0.93 -15.87 2.11
N ASP A 38 -0.04 -16.78 1.72
CA ASP A 38 1.39 -16.49 1.58
C ASP A 38 1.62 -15.38 0.54
N LEU A 39 1.03 -15.50 -0.65
CA LEU A 39 1.13 -14.48 -1.69
C LEU A 39 0.55 -13.13 -1.24
N PHE A 40 -0.56 -13.13 -0.51
CA PHE A 40 -1.12 -11.91 0.04
C PHE A 40 -0.20 -11.27 1.08
N SER A 41 0.42 -12.07 1.95
CA SER A 41 1.41 -11.59 2.92
C SER A 41 2.63 -10.97 2.22
N ASP A 42 3.13 -11.59 1.15
CA ASP A 42 4.21 -11.04 0.34
C ASP A 42 3.82 -9.69 -0.28
N CYS A 43 2.58 -9.56 -0.76
CA CYS A 43 2.06 -8.31 -1.31
C CYS A 43 1.93 -7.23 -0.23
N VAL A 44 1.49 -7.58 0.98
CA VAL A 44 1.42 -6.65 2.11
C VAL A 44 2.81 -6.17 2.49
N ASN A 45 3.81 -7.06 2.58
CA ASN A 45 5.18 -6.71 2.90
C ASN A 45 5.82 -5.81 1.84
N ALA A 46 5.53 -6.07 0.55
CA ALA A 46 5.98 -5.24 -0.57
C ALA A 46 5.38 -3.83 -0.53
N VAL A 47 4.10 -3.71 -0.19
CA VAL A 47 3.40 -2.42 -0.08
C VAL A 47 3.77 -1.67 1.21
N SER A 48 4.02 -2.39 2.30
CA SER A 48 4.32 -1.82 3.63
C SER A 48 5.80 -1.48 3.80
N GLY A 49 6.63 -1.71 2.78
CA GLY A 49 7.99 -1.22 2.75
C GLY A 49 9.01 -2.03 3.55
N GLU A 50 8.84 -3.32 3.81
CA GLU A 50 9.90 -4.13 4.45
C GLU A 50 11.08 -4.46 3.48
N TYR A 51 11.11 -3.82 2.31
CA TYR A 51 12.24 -3.68 1.39
C TYR A 51 12.66 -2.20 1.21
N VAL A 52 12.33 -1.33 2.17
CA VAL A 52 12.82 0.04 2.26
C VAL A 52 14.26 0.02 2.78
N SER A 53 15.20 -0.38 1.93
CA SER A 53 16.64 -0.18 2.18
C SER A 53 17.17 1.11 1.54
N ASP A 54 16.35 1.89 0.84
CA ASP A 54 16.79 3.12 0.15
C ASP A 54 15.76 4.27 0.30
N ILE A 55 15.14 4.48 1.47
CA ILE A 55 14.34 5.70 1.75
C ILE A 55 15.18 6.81 2.39
N GLU A 56 16.44 6.52 2.75
CA GLU A 56 17.40 7.55 3.18
C GLU A 56 17.78 8.51 2.03
N ASP A 57 17.47 8.17 0.77
CA ASP A 57 17.57 9.07 -0.39
C ASP A 57 16.28 9.89 -0.63
N LEU A 58 15.21 9.67 0.16
CA LEU A 58 13.92 10.38 0.04
C LEU A 58 13.70 11.42 1.16
N ASP A 59 14.75 11.76 1.91
CA ASP A 59 14.69 12.77 3.00
C ASP A 59 15.04 14.18 2.51
N ASP A 60 15.51 14.33 1.26
CA ASP A 60 15.94 15.64 0.70
C ASP A 60 14.86 16.34 -0.15
N GLU A 61 13.62 15.82 -0.22
CA GLU A 61 12.52 16.43 -1.03
C GLU A 61 11.17 16.57 -0.30
N ILE A 62 11.11 16.39 1.03
CA ILE A 62 9.98 16.88 1.85
C ILE A 62 10.46 18.13 2.57
N GLU A 63 10.61 19.22 1.81
CA GLU A 63 10.65 20.57 2.37
C GLU A 63 9.26 20.91 2.91
N ASP A 64 9.23 21.30 4.19
CA ASP A 64 8.11 21.88 4.94
C ASP A 64 7.15 22.71 4.07
N ASP A 65 5.89 22.31 3.95
CA ASP A 65 4.77 23.19 3.58
C ASP A 65 3.68 23.08 4.64
N ASP A 66 3.85 23.91 5.68
CA ASP A 66 2.87 24.47 6.60
C ASP A 66 1.78 23.54 7.17
N PHE A 67 2.11 22.89 8.30
CA PHE A 67 1.11 22.44 9.28
C PHE A 67 0.64 23.66 10.10
N ASP A 68 -0.18 24.53 9.52
CA ASP A 68 -0.90 25.57 10.26
C ASP A 68 -2.03 24.91 11.09
N GLU A 69 -1.68 24.57 12.32
CA GLU A 69 -2.58 24.11 13.40
C GLU A 69 -3.38 25.31 13.92
N ASP A 70 -4.54 25.61 13.31
CA ASP A 70 -5.55 26.53 13.87
C ASP A 70 -6.59 25.70 14.62
N ASP A 71 -6.31 25.42 15.89
CA ASP A 71 -7.22 24.77 16.84
C ASP A 71 -7.95 25.84 17.66
N GLU A 72 -8.96 26.49 17.06
CA GLU A 72 -10.00 27.26 17.78
C GLU A 72 -11.31 27.22 16.96
N ASP A 73 -12.37 26.55 17.43
CA ASP A 73 -13.59 27.23 17.91
C ASP A 73 -14.71 26.27 18.40
N ASP A 74 -15.46 26.86 19.33
CA ASP A 74 -16.57 26.51 20.22
C ASP A 74 -17.84 25.96 19.55
N ASP A 75 -18.38 24.82 20.05
CA ASP A 75 -19.82 24.59 20.33
C ASP A 75 -20.07 23.33 21.20
#